data_AF-A0A2W5Y015-F1
#
_entry.id   AF-A0A2W5Y015-F1
#
_cell.length_a   1.000
_cell.length_b   1.000
_cell.length_c   1.000
_cell.angle_alpha   90.00
_cell.angle_beta   90.00
_cell.angle_gamma   90.00
#
_symmetry.space_group_name_H-M   'P 1'
#
loop_
_entity.id
_entity.type
_entity.pdbx_description
1 polymer ?
#
loop_
_entity_poly.entity_id
_entity_poly.type
_entity_poly.pdbx_seq_one_letter_code
_entity_poly.pdbx_strand_id
1 'polypeptide(L)'
;MRARRQGLGNVRFFVGDIQEPAFDGPSDAIIGRLVLRYVPDPAAVLRTQASLLRSGGLVVPIEFDLFSGRSLASTPLVAQAHSWLGEAFRRAGIEPALDHACGPSFRLRGLTWGRRP
;
A
#
# COMPACT_ATOMS: atom_id res chain seq x y z
N MET A 1 2.58 13.69 20.04
CA MET A 1 1.86 12.99 18.95
C MET A 1 0.42 13.51 18.85
N ARG A 2 -0.14 13.72 17.65
CA ARG A 2 -1.47 14.34 17.46
C ARG A 2 -2.62 13.57 18.14
N ALA A 3 -2.61 12.23 18.09
CA ALA A 3 -3.65 11.40 18.73
C ALA A 3 -3.73 11.56 20.26
N ARG A 4 -2.59 11.57 20.98
CA ARG A 4 -2.56 11.84 22.43
C ARG A 4 -3.09 13.23 22.77
N ARG A 5 -2.79 14.24 21.94
CA ARG A 5 -3.33 15.61 22.12
C ARG A 5 -4.84 15.68 21.90
N GLN A 6 -5.42 14.75 21.15
CA GLN A 6 -6.86 14.64 20.91
C GLN A 6 -7.57 13.70 21.90
N GLY A 7 -6.85 13.14 22.89
CA GLY A 7 -7.44 12.24 23.89
C GLY A 7 -7.90 10.88 23.35
N LEU A 8 -7.42 10.45 22.18
CA LEU A 8 -7.81 9.17 21.58
C LEU A 8 -7.14 7.99 22.31
N GLY A 9 -7.91 7.27 23.13
CA GLY A 9 -7.45 6.08 23.88
C GLY A 9 -7.45 4.77 23.09
N ASN A 10 -8.05 4.77 21.90
CA ASN A 10 -8.19 3.60 21.02
C ASN A 10 -7.11 3.52 19.93
N VAL A 11 -6.05 4.33 20.02
CA VAL A 11 -4.98 4.40 19.02
C VAL A 11 -3.66 4.02 19.68
N ARG A 12 -2.98 3.01 19.10
CA ARG A 12 -1.62 2.60 19.47
C ARG A 12 -0.71 2.78 18.27
N PHE A 13 0.52 3.21 18.53
CA PHE A 13 1.55 3.39 17.53
C PHE A 13 2.70 2.43 17.83
N PHE A 14 3.20 1.80 16.78
CA PHE A 14 4.33 0.89 16.82
C PHE A 14 5.40 1.41 15.87
N VAL A 15 6.66 1.29 16.27
CA VAL A 15 7.82 1.59 15.43
C VAL A 15 8.41 0.25 15.03
N GLY A 16 8.55 0.01 13.73
CA GLY A 16 9.08 -1.23 13.20
C GLY A 16 9.20 -1.18 11.67
N ASP A 17 9.79 -2.23 11.11
CA ASP A 17 9.82 -2.45 9.66
C ASP A 17 8.50 -3.13 9.24
N ILE A 18 7.87 -2.64 8.18
CA ILE A 18 6.64 -3.23 7.61
C ILE A 18 6.87 -4.63 7.02
N GLN A 19 8.13 -5.02 6.82
CA GLN A 19 8.53 -6.39 6.48
C GLN A 19 8.31 -7.36 7.63
N GLU A 20 8.18 -6.86 8.86
CA GLU A 20 7.92 -7.62 10.08
C GLU A 20 6.48 -7.43 10.55
N PRO A 21 5.87 -8.40 11.25
CA PRO A 21 4.53 -8.25 11.80
C PRO A 21 4.45 -7.08 12.80
N ALA A 22 3.52 -6.16 12.57
CA ALA A 22 3.49 -4.89 13.30
C ALA A 22 3.05 -5.00 14.78
N PHE A 23 2.29 -6.04 15.15
CA PHE A 23 1.80 -6.22 16.52
C PHE A 23 1.28 -7.65 16.77
N ASP A 24 1.09 -7.96 18.05
CA ASP A 24 0.55 -9.24 18.50
C ASP A 24 -0.98 -9.28 18.40
N GLY A 25 -1.49 -10.25 17.63
CA GLY A 25 -2.90 -10.63 17.64
C GLY A 25 -3.65 -10.35 16.34
N PRO A 26 -4.81 -11.01 16.13
CA PRO A 26 -5.47 -10.98 14.84
C PRO A 26 -6.36 -9.73 14.72
N SER A 27 -6.33 -9.10 13.55
CA SER A 27 -7.08 -7.91 13.15
C SER A 27 -8.19 -8.23 12.17
N ASP A 28 -9.16 -7.34 12.10
CA ASP A 28 -10.25 -7.41 11.12
C ASP A 28 -9.82 -6.86 9.76
N ALA A 29 -8.88 -5.90 9.75
CA ALA A 29 -8.38 -5.30 8.53
C ALA A 29 -6.94 -4.80 8.68
N ILE A 30 -6.18 -4.91 7.59
CA ILE A 30 -4.90 -4.25 7.38
C ILE A 30 -5.07 -3.24 6.26
N ILE A 31 -4.71 -1.98 6.53
CA ILE A 31 -4.77 -0.89 5.56
C ILE A 31 -3.35 -0.38 5.32
N GLY A 32 -2.84 -0.56 4.11
CA GLY A 32 -1.58 0.04 3.67
C GLY A 32 -1.90 1.23 2.79
N ARG A 33 -1.35 2.41 3.08
CA ARG A 33 -1.61 3.61 2.28
C ARG A 33 -0.31 4.25 1.85
N LEU A 34 -0.07 4.24 0.53
CA LEU A 34 1.08 4.84 -0.13
C LEU A 34 2.39 4.35 0.46
N VAL A 35 2.53 3.03 0.65
CA VAL A 35 3.67 2.44 1.37
C VAL A 35 4.31 1.29 0.61
N LEU A 36 3.52 0.49 -0.13
CA LEU A 36 3.99 -0.73 -0.76
C LEU A 36 4.96 -0.46 -1.92
N ARG A 37 4.87 0.71 -2.55
CA ARG A 37 5.81 1.10 -3.62
C ARG A 37 7.26 1.25 -3.15
N TYR A 38 7.49 1.39 -1.85
CA TYR A 38 8.82 1.68 -1.29
C TYR A 38 9.50 0.46 -0.68
N VAL A 39 8.91 -0.74 -0.83
CA VAL A 39 9.48 -1.99 -0.34
C VAL A 39 9.94 -2.88 -1.50
N PRO A 40 10.98 -3.71 -1.32
CA PRO A 40 11.52 -4.55 -2.41
C PRO A 40 10.54 -5.63 -2.90
N ASP A 41 9.79 -6.26 -1.97
CA ASP A 41 8.76 -7.27 -2.28
C ASP A 41 7.42 -6.91 -1.60
N PRO A 42 6.57 -6.14 -2.29
CA PRO A 42 5.24 -5.78 -1.80
C PRO A 42 4.34 -6.99 -1.51
N ALA A 43 4.53 -8.08 -2.26
CA ALA A 43 3.76 -9.31 -2.05
C ALA A 43 4.20 -10.03 -0.78
N ALA A 44 5.49 -10.04 -0.46
CA ALA A 44 5.97 -10.53 0.82
C ALA A 44 5.42 -9.72 1.98
N VAL A 45 5.48 -8.38 1.91
CA VAL A 45 4.90 -7.50 2.94
C VAL A 45 3.42 -7.80 3.14
N LEU A 46 2.63 -7.87 2.07
CA LEU A 46 1.20 -8.16 2.20
C LEU A 46 0.93 -9.59 2.72
N ARG A 47 1.74 -10.59 2.39
CA ARG A 47 1.64 -11.94 3.00
C ARG A 47 1.91 -11.89 4.50
N THR A 48 3.00 -11.24 4.91
CA THR A 48 3.38 -11.09 6.32
C THR A 48 2.28 -10.39 7.09
N GLN A 49 1.82 -9.22 6.63
CA GLN A 49 0.79 -8.46 7.35
C GLN A 49 -0.57 -9.17 7.33
N ALA A 50 -0.94 -9.86 6.24
CA ALA A 50 -2.19 -10.61 6.17
C ALA A 50 -2.19 -11.87 7.06
N SER A 51 -1.04 -12.32 7.58
CA SER A 51 -0.99 -13.37 8.62
C SER A 51 -1.58 -12.90 9.95
N LEU A 52 -1.63 -11.59 10.18
CA LEU A 52 -2.24 -10.96 11.35
C LEU A 52 -3.75 -10.78 11.20
N LEU A 53 -4.39 -11.35 10.18
CA LEU A 53 -5.84 -11.22 10.00
C LEU A 53 -6.58 -12.40 10.61
N ARG A 54 -7.76 -12.12 11.16
CA ARG A 54 -8.77 -13.14 11.47
C ARG A 54 -9.27 -13.81 10.17
N SER A 55 -9.89 -14.98 10.29
CA SER A 55 -10.70 -15.52 9.18
C SER A 55 -11.75 -14.47 8.76
N GLY A 56 -11.94 -14.30 7.46
CA GLY A 56 -12.79 -13.24 6.88
C GLY A 56 -12.20 -11.82 6.88
N GLY A 57 -10.99 -11.60 7.41
CA GLY A 57 -10.36 -10.28 7.47
C GLY A 57 -9.96 -9.70 6.11
N LEU A 58 -9.78 -8.37 6.05
CA LEU A 58 -9.54 -7.62 4.82
C LEU A 58 -8.11 -7.08 4.70
N VAL A 59 -7.59 -7.08 3.48
CA VAL A 59 -6.36 -6.36 3.11
C VAL A 59 -6.74 -5.25 2.14
N VAL A 60 -6.40 -4.00 2.48
CA VAL A 60 -6.78 -2.81 1.71
C VAL A 60 -5.52 -1.99 1.40
N PRO A 61 -4.81 -2.30 0.30
CA PRO A 61 -3.74 -1.46 -0.20
C PRO A 61 -4.32 -0.27 -0.97
N ILE A 62 -3.85 0.93 -0.64
CA ILE A 62 -4.23 2.19 -1.28
C ILE A 62 -2.94 2.78 -1.84
N GLU A 63 -2.70 2.55 -3.12
CA GLU A 63 -1.49 3.02 -3.81
C GLU A 63 -1.82 4.09 -4.85
N PHE A 64 -0.84 4.95 -5.13
CA PHE A 64 -0.97 5.98 -6.15
C PHE A 64 -0.62 5.39 -7.52
N ASP A 65 -1.52 5.44 -8.49
CA ASP A 65 -1.20 5.07 -9.86
C ASP A 65 -0.64 6.29 -10.61
N LEU A 66 0.66 6.22 -10.90
CA LEU A 66 1.39 7.28 -11.60
C LEU A 66 0.97 7.42 -13.06
N PHE A 67 0.56 6.33 -13.69
CA PHE A 67 0.26 6.27 -15.11
C PHE A 67 -1.18 6.66 -15.44
N SER A 68 -2.11 6.47 -14.50
CA SER A 68 -3.48 6.99 -14.65
C SER A 68 -3.66 8.41 -14.14
N GLY A 69 -2.65 8.99 -13.46
CA GLY A 69 -2.62 10.40 -13.12
C GLY A 69 -2.81 11.28 -14.36
N ARG A 70 -3.79 12.18 -14.34
CA ARG A 70 -4.11 13.08 -15.45
C ARG A 70 -4.73 14.37 -14.95
N SER A 71 -4.47 15.46 -15.66
CA SER A 71 -5.14 16.74 -15.42
C SER A 71 -6.40 16.85 -16.29
N LEU A 72 -7.45 17.47 -15.72
CA LEU A 72 -8.58 17.94 -16.52
C LEU A 72 -8.14 19.27 -17.15
N ALA A 73 -8.06 19.27 -18.48
CA ALA A 73 -7.17 20.09 -19.31
C ALA A 73 -5.70 19.61 -19.24
N SER A 74 -5.28 18.85 -20.26
CA SER A 74 -3.88 18.48 -20.43
C SER A 74 -3.08 19.72 -20.80
N THR A 75 -1.98 19.95 -20.09
CA THR A 75 -1.03 21.03 -20.40
C THR A 75 0.35 20.45 -20.64
N PRO A 76 1.21 21.11 -21.44
CA PRO A 76 2.60 20.68 -21.62
C PRO A 76 3.35 20.51 -20.30
N LEU A 77 3.07 21.38 -19.31
CA LEU A 77 3.70 21.32 -17.99
C LEU A 77 3.30 20.06 -17.21
N VAL A 78 2.03 19.64 -17.27
CA VAL A 78 1.59 18.41 -16.59
C VAL A 78 2.25 17.18 -17.22
N ALA A 79 2.34 17.12 -18.55
CA ALA A 79 3.05 16.05 -19.23
C ALA A 79 4.54 16.00 -18.83
N GLN A 80 5.19 17.16 -18.75
CA GLN A 80 6.58 17.28 -18.31
C GLN A 80 6.76 16.84 -16.85
N ALA A 81 5.87 17.25 -15.95
CA ALA A 81 5.90 16.85 -14.54
C ALA A 81 5.73 15.34 -14.36
N HIS A 82 4.81 14.71 -15.11
CA HIS A 82 4.65 13.25 -15.08
C HIS A 82 5.91 12.53 -15.59
N SER A 83 6.56 13.05 -16.63
CA SER A 83 7.83 12.50 -17.12
C SER A 83 8.92 12.57 -16.06
N TRP A 84 9.06 13.71 -15.36
CA TRP A 84 10.02 13.85 -14.27
C TRP A 84 9.74 12.90 -13.11
N LEU A 85 8.48 12.74 -12.70
CA LEU A 85 8.08 11.80 -11.67
C LEU A 85 8.44 10.36 -12.07
N GLY A 86 8.06 9.93 -13.28
CA GLY A 86 8.36 8.61 -13.77
C GLY A 86 9.87 8.31 -13.79
N GLU A 87 10.68 9.27 -14.24
CA GLU A 87 12.13 9.14 -14.26
C GLU A 87 12.72 9.08 -12.84
N ALA A 88 12.21 9.88 -11.89
CA ALA A 88 12.65 9.83 -10.50
C ALA A 88 12.38 8.45 -9.88
N PHE A 89 11.19 7.88 -10.09
CA PHE A 89 10.87 6.53 -9.60
C PHE A 89 11.75 5.46 -10.23
N ARG A 90 11.94 5.51 -11.56
CA ARG A 90 12.82 4.58 -12.27
C ARG A 90 14.26 4.62 -11.74
N ARG A 91 14.80 5.83 -11.50
CA ARG A 91 16.15 6.00 -10.91
C ARG A 91 16.24 5.50 -9.47
N ALA A 92 15.14 5.54 -8.73
CA ALA A 92 15.07 4.99 -7.38
C ALA A 92 14.88 3.46 -7.36
N GLY A 93 14.82 2.78 -8.52
CA GLY A 93 14.56 1.35 -8.61
C GLY A 93 13.11 0.98 -8.25
N ILE A 94 12.20 1.95 -8.28
CA ILE A 94 10.81 1.78 -7.91
C ILE A 94 9.99 1.55 -9.18
N GLU A 95 9.29 0.41 -9.24
CA GLU A 95 8.40 0.08 -10.35
C GLU A 95 7.20 1.06 -10.37
N PRO A 96 7.07 1.93 -11.40
CA PRO A 96 6.02 2.93 -11.40
C PRO A 96 4.63 2.32 -11.67
N ALA A 97 4.56 1.10 -12.23
CA ALA A 97 3.33 0.39 -12.60
C ALA A 97 2.83 -0.61 -11.54
N LEU A 98 3.29 -0.48 -10.28
CA LEU A 98 2.97 -1.41 -9.20
C LEU A 98 1.45 -1.73 -9.07
N ASP A 99 0.64 -0.70 -9.22
CA ASP A 99 -0.83 -0.71 -9.16
C ASP A 99 -1.48 -1.59 -10.24
N HIS A 100 -0.91 -1.68 -11.44
CA HIS A 100 -1.38 -2.60 -12.49
C HIS A 100 -1.05 -4.06 -12.17
N ALA A 101 0.06 -4.32 -11.46
CA ALA A 101 0.40 -5.65 -10.97
C ALA A 101 -0.44 -6.07 -9.76
N CYS A 102 -0.94 -5.11 -8.97
CA CYS A 102 -1.73 -5.37 -7.77
C CYS A 102 -3.11 -5.99 -8.03
N GLY A 103 -3.70 -5.86 -9.23
CA GLY A 103 -4.98 -6.47 -9.55
C GLY A 103 -4.89 -7.99 -9.83
N PRO A 104 -4.25 -8.41 -10.95
CA PRO A 104 -4.21 -9.83 -11.34
C PRO A 104 -3.25 -10.70 -10.51
N SER A 105 -2.17 -10.12 -9.97
CA SER A 105 -1.08 -10.86 -9.29
C SER A 105 -1.37 -11.13 -7.80
N PHE A 106 -2.34 -10.43 -7.20
CA PHE A 106 -2.78 -10.68 -5.82
C PHE A 106 -3.82 -11.78 -5.67
N ARG A 107 -3.89 -12.68 -6.65
CA ARG A 107 -4.51 -14.00 -6.48
C ARG A 107 -3.55 -14.94 -5.72
N LEU A 108 -3.05 -14.49 -4.57
CA LEU A 108 -2.24 -15.32 -3.68
C LEU A 108 -3.15 -16.38 -3.09
N ARG A 109 -3.01 -17.64 -3.54
CA ARG A 109 -3.38 -18.88 -2.83
C ARG A 109 -4.50 -18.72 -1.77
N GLY A 110 -5.71 -18.37 -2.21
CA GLY A 110 -6.91 -18.28 -1.36
C GLY A 110 -7.38 -16.88 -0.94
N LEU A 111 -6.69 -15.81 -1.36
CA LEU A 111 -7.14 -14.42 -1.19
C LEU A 111 -7.81 -13.93 -2.47
N THR A 112 -9.13 -13.89 -2.49
CA THR A 112 -9.88 -13.11 -3.49
C THR A 112 -10.08 -11.69 -2.97
N TRP A 113 -9.98 -10.70 -3.87
CA TRP A 113 -10.46 -9.35 -3.59
C TRP A 113 -11.86 -9.43 -2.96
N GLY A 114 -11.97 -9.01 -1.69
CA GLY A 114 -13.26 -8.90 -1.00
C GLY A 114 -13.61 -9.92 0.09
N ARG A 115 -12.81 -10.97 0.39
CA ARG A 115 -12.90 -11.80 1.62
C ARG A 115 -11.92 -12.98 1.61
N ARG A 116 -11.46 -13.40 2.79
CA ARG A 116 -10.95 -14.77 3.02
C ARG A 116 -12.14 -15.73 3.25
N PRO A 117 -12.08 -16.98 2.77
CA PRO A 117 -12.99 -18.03 3.23
C PRO A 117 -12.85 -18.29 4.73
#